data_AF-A0A963PGT9-F1
#
_entry.id   AF-A0A963PGT9-F1
#
_cell.length_a   1.000
_cell.length_b   1.000
_cell.length_c   1.000
_cell.angle_alpha   90.00
_cell.angle_beta   90.00
_cell.angle_gamma   90.00
#
_symmetry.space_group_name_H-M   'P 1'
#
loop_
_entity.id
_entity.type
_entity.pdbx_description
1 polymer ?
#
loop_
_entity_poly.entity_id
_entity_poly.type
_entity_poly.pdbx_seq_one_letter_code
_entity_poly.pdbx_strand_id
1 'polypeptide(L)'
;CEVHEPGVGALLKLCGEQGIDNIRIFRHDAVEVLDHMLPEQCLDGVHIFFPDPWHKSRHHKRRLIQGPFVNRLARHLKPGGYLHLATDWQPYAEQMLEVLSAEPLLENSAPSEHGGYAPKPDYRPLTKFENRGLKLGHGVWDLVFRRV
;
A
#
# COMPACT_ATOMS: atom_id res chain seq x y z
N CYS A 1 -4.91 -1.02 8.89
CA CYS A 1 -6.33 -0.60 8.95
C CYS A 1 -7.10 -1.57 8.06
N GLU A 2 -8.23 -2.08 8.50
CA GLU A 2 -9.01 -3.07 7.75
C GLU A 2 -10.50 -2.87 8.04
N VAL A 3 -11.33 -2.81 7.00
CA VAL A 3 -12.79 -2.67 7.15
C VAL A 3 -13.48 -4.03 7.27
N HIS A 4 -12.85 -5.09 6.78
CA HIS A 4 -13.39 -6.44 6.80
C HIS A 4 -13.24 -7.10 8.18
N GLU A 5 -14.35 -7.15 8.92
CA GLU A 5 -14.40 -7.68 10.29
C GLU A 5 -13.82 -9.10 10.47
N PRO A 6 -14.09 -10.09 9.59
CA PRO A 6 -13.44 -11.40 9.68
C PRO A 6 -11.91 -11.34 9.54
N GLY A 7 -11.38 -10.41 8.74
CA GLY A 7 -9.94 -10.19 8.59
C GLY A 7 -9.30 -9.68 9.89
N VAL A 8 -9.98 -8.73 10.56
CA VAL A 8 -9.58 -8.23 11.88
C VAL A 8 -9.55 -9.35 12.91
N GLY A 9 -10.60 -10.18 12.96
CA GLY A 9 -10.68 -11.31 13.89
C GLY A 9 -9.58 -12.35 13.67
N ALA A 10 -9.28 -12.68 12.40
CA ALA A 10 -8.21 -13.60 12.05
C ALA A 10 -6.83 -13.08 12.49
N LEU A 11 -6.55 -11.79 12.32
CA LEU A 11 -5.31 -11.18 12.79
C LEU A 11 -5.20 -11.25 14.32
N LEU A 12 -6.24 -10.84 15.05
CA LEU A 12 -6.22 -10.82 16.51
C LEU A 12 -6.03 -12.22 17.09
N LYS A 13 -6.65 -13.24 16.48
CA LYS A 13 -6.43 -14.65 16.85
C LYS A 13 -4.96 -15.04 16.70
N LEU A 14 -4.33 -14.72 15.57
CA LEU A 14 -2.91 -15.02 15.34
C LEU A 14 -1.99 -14.26 16.29
N CYS A 15 -2.27 -12.99 16.57
CA CYS A 15 -1.51 -12.22 17.56
C CYS A 15 -1.58 -12.87 18.94
N GLY A 16 -2.78 -13.30 19.37
CA GLY A 16 -2.96 -14.01 20.63
C GLY A 16 -2.25 -15.36 20.68
N GLU A 17 -2.33 -16.15 19.61
CA GLU A 17 -1.66 -17.45 19.49
C GLU A 17 -0.12 -17.35 19.48
N GLN A 18 0.42 -16.26 18.94
CA GLN A 18 1.87 -16.03 18.82
C GLN A 18 2.45 -15.10 19.90
N GLY A 19 1.61 -14.57 20.81
CA GLY A 19 2.05 -13.65 21.85
C GLY A 19 2.57 -12.31 21.30
N ILE A 20 2.04 -11.83 20.17
CA ILE A 20 2.45 -10.58 19.53
C ILE A 20 1.69 -9.40 20.17
N ASP A 21 2.42 -8.51 20.82
CA ASP A 21 1.88 -7.40 21.62
C ASP A 21 2.12 -6.01 21.02
N ASN A 22 2.90 -5.92 19.93
CA ASN A 22 3.27 -4.67 19.25
C ASN A 22 2.39 -4.34 18.04
N ILE A 23 1.31 -5.09 17.80
CA ILE A 23 0.35 -4.83 16.72
C ILE A 23 -0.90 -4.15 17.30
N ARG A 24 -1.37 -3.10 16.61
CA ARG A 24 -2.66 -2.46 16.84
C ARG A 24 -3.44 -2.45 15.53
N ILE A 25 -4.76 -2.58 15.60
CA ILE A 25 -5.62 -2.59 14.42
C ILE A 25 -6.81 -1.64 14.60
N PHE A 26 -7.05 -0.85 13.57
CA PHE A 26 -8.26 -0.04 13.41
C PHE A 26 -9.22 -0.76 12.46
N ARG A 27 -10.46 -0.95 12.91
CA ARG A 27 -11.57 -1.40 12.05
C ARG A 27 -12.34 -0.20 11.51
N HIS A 28 -11.73 0.54 10.59
CA HIS A 28 -12.28 1.78 10.06
C HIS A 28 -11.85 1.98 8.60
N ASP A 29 -12.42 2.97 7.92
CA ASP A 29 -11.89 3.47 6.67
C ASP A 29 -10.51 4.13 6.88
N ALA A 30 -9.55 3.88 5.97
CA ALA A 30 -8.19 4.37 6.10
C ALA A 30 -8.07 5.89 6.00
N VAL A 31 -8.94 6.54 5.23
CA VAL A 31 -8.99 8.01 5.11
C VAL A 31 -9.38 8.62 6.45
N GLU A 32 -10.38 8.05 7.11
CA GLU A 32 -10.84 8.54 8.42
C GLU A 32 -9.79 8.33 9.52
N VAL A 33 -9.06 7.20 9.49
CA VAL A 33 -7.95 6.97 10.43
C VAL A 33 -6.87 8.04 10.27
N LEU A 34 -6.50 8.37 9.04
CA LEU A 34 -5.51 9.41 8.79
C LEU A 34 -6.02 10.76 9.28
N ASP A 35 -7.22 11.17 8.88
CA ASP A 35 -7.75 12.51 9.17
C ASP A 35 -8.02 12.78 10.66
N HIS A 36 -8.40 11.76 11.43
CA HIS A 36 -8.99 11.96 12.76
C HIS A 36 -8.25 11.24 13.88
N MET A 37 -7.40 10.26 13.56
CA MET A 37 -6.79 9.39 14.58
C MET A 37 -5.27 9.43 14.59
N LEU A 38 -4.63 9.96 13.55
CA LEU A 38 -3.18 10.03 13.43
C LEU A 38 -2.71 11.48 13.29
N PRO A 39 -1.67 11.90 14.01
CA PRO A 39 -1.03 13.18 13.74
C PRO A 39 -0.23 13.11 12.43
N GLU A 40 -0.01 14.26 11.81
CA GLU A 40 0.92 14.35 10.67
C GLU A 40 2.35 13.98 11.09
N GLN A 41 3.15 13.52 10.13
CA GLN A 41 4.57 13.15 10.33
C GLN A 41 4.82 12.15 11.47
N CYS A 42 3.94 11.16 11.64
CA CYS A 42 4.07 10.16 12.70
C CYS A 42 4.47 8.77 12.21
N LEU A 43 4.27 8.49 10.92
CA LEU A 43 4.50 7.17 10.34
C LEU A 43 5.90 7.06 9.75
N ASP A 44 6.64 6.00 10.12
CA ASP A 44 7.92 5.65 9.50
C ASP A 44 7.74 4.96 8.14
N GLY A 45 6.61 4.27 7.94
CA GLY A 45 6.27 3.64 6.68
C GLY A 45 4.79 3.29 6.56
N VAL A 46 4.30 3.21 5.33
CA VAL A 46 2.93 2.78 4.99
C VAL A 46 2.99 1.70 3.92
N HIS A 47 2.25 0.61 4.15
CA HIS A 47 2.11 -0.50 3.21
C HIS A 47 0.67 -0.61 2.73
N ILE A 48 0.46 -0.68 1.41
CA ILE A 48 -0.84 -0.99 0.81
C ILE A 48 -0.63 -2.05 -0.26
N PHE A 49 -1.04 -3.27 0.04
CA PHE A 49 -0.83 -4.41 -0.84
C PHE A 49 -2.14 -4.91 -1.41
N PHE A 50 -2.15 -5.09 -2.74
CA PHE A 50 -3.26 -5.63 -3.52
C PHE A 50 -4.61 -4.92 -3.26
N PRO A 51 -4.66 -3.57 -3.29
CA PRO A 51 -5.94 -2.86 -3.22
C PRO A 51 -6.81 -3.22 -4.43
N ASP A 52 -8.14 -3.17 -4.28
CA ASP A 52 -9.08 -3.54 -5.36
C ASP A 52 -8.73 -2.81 -6.67
N PRO A 53 -8.38 -3.55 -7.75
CA PRO A 53 -7.89 -2.97 -8.99
C PRO A 53 -8.98 -2.33 -9.84
N TRP A 54 -10.26 -2.67 -9.60
CA TRP A 54 -11.39 -2.18 -10.36
C TRP A 54 -11.17 -2.24 -11.89
N HIS A 55 -11.04 -3.45 -12.46
CA HIS A 55 -10.61 -3.68 -13.85
C HIS A 55 -11.41 -2.95 -14.96
N LYS A 56 -12.64 -2.51 -14.68
CA LYS A 56 -13.49 -1.84 -15.68
C LYS A 56 -13.26 -0.33 -15.62
N SER A 57 -13.02 0.32 -16.76
CA SER A 57 -12.73 1.76 -16.85
C SER A 57 -13.74 2.65 -16.10
N ARG A 58 -15.03 2.31 -16.17
CA ARG A 58 -16.10 3.02 -15.45
C ARG A 58 -15.96 3.00 -13.91
N HIS A 59 -15.14 2.10 -13.36
CA HIS A 59 -14.90 1.97 -11.93
C HIS A 59 -13.54 2.51 -11.49
N HIS A 60 -12.70 3.05 -12.40
CA HIS A 60 -11.37 3.55 -12.03
C HIS A 60 -11.42 4.63 -10.95
N LYS A 61 -12.48 5.44 -10.89
CA LYS A 61 -12.71 6.44 -9.83
C LYS A 61 -12.88 5.84 -8.42
N ARG A 62 -13.09 4.53 -8.31
CA ARG A 62 -13.21 3.79 -7.03
C ARG A 62 -11.88 3.22 -6.54
N ARG A 63 -10.82 3.32 -7.34
CA ARG A 63 -9.48 2.91 -6.94
C ARG A 63 -9.03 3.76 -5.76
N LEU A 64 -8.45 3.10 -4.76
CA LEU A 64 -7.97 3.75 -3.54
C LEU A 64 -6.81 4.72 -3.83
N ILE A 65 -5.88 4.31 -4.69
CA ILE A 65 -4.70 5.12 -5.00
C ILE A 65 -5.07 6.22 -5.98
N GLN A 66 -5.30 7.41 -5.46
CA GLN A 66 -5.64 8.65 -6.16
C GLN A 66 -4.88 9.82 -5.51
N GLY A 67 -4.67 10.90 -6.26
CA GLY A 67 -3.90 12.07 -5.80
C GLY A 67 -4.26 12.56 -4.39
N PRO A 68 -5.55 12.81 -4.06
CA PRO A 68 -5.93 13.28 -2.73
C PRO A 68 -5.58 12.31 -1.59
N PHE A 69 -5.69 11.00 -1.83
CA PHE A 69 -5.35 9.99 -0.83
C PHE A 69 -3.83 9.87 -0.66
N VAL A 70 -3.09 9.89 -1.78
CA VAL A 70 -1.61 9.86 -1.76
C VAL A 70 -1.05 11.10 -1.08
N ASN A 71 -1.63 12.28 -1.30
CA ASN A 71 -1.22 13.51 -0.60
C ASN A 71 -1.42 13.40 0.92
N ARG A 72 -2.55 12.82 1.37
CA ARG A 72 -2.79 12.58 2.80
C ARG A 72 -1.77 11.63 3.38
N LEU A 73 -1.49 10.50 2.72
CA LEU A 73 -0.43 9.57 3.15
C LEU A 73 0.93 10.28 3.22
N ALA A 74 1.23 11.03 2.16
CA ALA A 74 2.19 12.12 2.05
C ALA A 74 2.48 12.75 3.41
N ARG A 75 1.49 13.53 3.86
CA ARG A 75 1.52 14.37 5.07
C ARG A 75 1.70 13.60 6.38
N HIS A 76 1.25 12.35 6.46
CA HIS A 76 1.36 11.54 7.68
C HIS A 76 2.68 10.80 7.82
N LEU A 77 3.44 10.61 6.74
CA LEU A 77 4.79 10.06 6.79
C LEU A 77 5.78 11.05 7.42
N LYS A 78 6.76 10.59 8.18
CA LYS A 78 7.91 11.42 8.56
C LYS A 78 8.78 11.74 7.34
N PRO A 79 9.53 12.86 7.33
CA PRO A 79 10.63 13.02 6.38
C PRO A 79 11.55 11.79 6.40
N GLY A 80 11.87 11.24 5.22
CA GLY A 80 12.61 9.98 5.07
C GLY A 80 11.80 8.69 5.27
N GLY A 81 10.54 8.78 5.71
CA GLY A 81 9.62 7.64 5.76
C GLY A 81 9.25 7.15 4.35
N TYR A 82 8.58 5.99 4.25
CA TYR A 82 8.33 5.36 2.95
C TYR A 82 6.89 4.92 2.72
N LEU A 83 6.45 4.98 1.47
CA LEU A 83 5.19 4.42 0.99
C LEU A 83 5.50 3.24 0.07
N HIS A 84 5.00 2.06 0.41
CA HIS A 84 5.16 0.84 -0.38
C HIS A 84 3.80 0.32 -0.84
N LEU A 85 3.60 0.36 -2.15
CA LEU A 85 2.42 -0.18 -2.81
C LEU A 85 2.79 -1.47 -3.55
N ALA A 86 1.86 -2.42 -3.60
CA ALA A 86 1.99 -3.60 -4.45
C ALA A 86 0.68 -3.93 -5.15
N THR A 87 0.74 -4.32 -6.42
CA THR A 87 -0.42 -4.80 -7.19
C THR A 87 0.00 -5.86 -8.21
N ASP A 88 -0.90 -6.76 -8.56
CA ASP A 88 -0.77 -7.78 -9.59
C ASP A 88 -1.47 -7.37 -10.91
N TRP A 89 -1.92 -6.12 -11.02
CA TRP A 89 -2.60 -5.60 -12.21
C TRP A 89 -1.81 -4.44 -12.84
N GLN A 90 -1.17 -4.71 -13.99
CA GLN A 90 -0.31 -3.74 -14.67
C GLN A 90 -0.97 -2.38 -14.94
N PRO A 91 -2.21 -2.27 -15.48
CA PRO A 91 -2.85 -0.97 -15.69
C PRO A 91 -3.12 -0.18 -14.40
N TYR A 92 -3.18 -0.86 -13.25
CA TYR A 92 -3.24 -0.16 -11.96
C TYR A 92 -1.85 0.22 -11.48
N ALA A 93 -0.83 -0.62 -11.68
CA ALA A 93 0.57 -0.31 -11.39
C ALA A 93 1.05 0.95 -12.13
N GLU A 94 0.72 1.08 -13.42
CA GLU A 94 1.00 2.26 -14.24
C GLU A 94 0.32 3.52 -13.67
N GLN A 95 -0.96 3.42 -13.32
CA GLN A 95 -1.72 4.52 -12.72
C GLN A 95 -1.22 4.87 -11.31
N MET A 96 -0.75 3.89 -10.52
CA MET A 96 -0.09 4.16 -9.24
C MET A 96 1.20 4.94 -9.48
N LEU A 97 2.05 4.49 -10.41
CA LEU A 97 3.31 5.17 -10.71
C LEU A 97 3.08 6.62 -11.13
N GLU A 98 2.11 6.88 -12.00
CA GLU A 98 1.72 8.24 -12.43
C GLU A 98 1.29 9.09 -11.23
N VAL A 99 0.36 8.60 -10.41
CA VAL A 99 -0.17 9.34 -9.26
C VAL A 99 0.92 9.64 -8.22
N LEU A 100 1.79 8.66 -7.91
CA LEU A 100 2.85 8.84 -6.92
C LEU A 100 3.94 9.78 -7.44
N SER A 101 4.29 9.69 -8.72
CA SER A 101 5.30 10.57 -9.33
C SER A 101 4.82 12.02 -9.45
N ALA A 102 3.51 12.25 -9.43
CA ALA A 102 2.91 13.59 -9.44
C ALA A 102 2.82 14.22 -8.04
N GLU A 103 3.09 13.49 -6.96
CA GLU A 103 3.04 14.01 -5.58
C GLU A 103 4.39 14.65 -5.19
N PRO A 104 4.47 15.98 -4.95
CA PRO A 104 5.74 16.66 -4.70
C PRO A 104 6.46 16.24 -3.42
N LEU A 105 5.75 15.69 -2.44
CA LEU A 105 6.34 15.22 -1.18
C LEU A 105 6.97 13.82 -1.28
N LEU A 106 6.88 13.16 -2.43
CA LEU A 106 7.35 11.80 -2.62
C LEU A 106 8.42 11.74 -3.73
N GLU A 107 9.45 10.97 -3.49
CA GLU A 107 10.48 10.64 -4.45
C GLU A 107 10.52 9.13 -4.68
N ASN A 108 10.57 8.72 -5.94
CA ASN A 108 10.65 7.30 -6.27
C ASN A 108 12.02 6.75 -5.84
N SER A 109 12.02 5.68 -5.06
CA SER A 109 13.26 5.03 -4.61
C SER A 109 13.71 3.87 -5.50
N ALA A 110 12.90 3.50 -6.49
CA ALA A 110 13.23 2.43 -7.42
C ALA A 110 14.27 2.88 -8.46
N PRO A 111 15.20 1.99 -8.87
CA PRO A 111 16.12 2.27 -9.96
C PRO A 111 15.38 2.53 -11.28
N SER A 112 15.84 3.50 -12.06
CA SER A 112 15.25 3.86 -13.37
C SER A 112 15.30 2.71 -14.38
N GLU A 113 16.29 1.83 -14.28
CA GLU A 113 16.44 0.61 -15.09
C GLU A 113 15.27 -0.39 -14.94
N HIS A 114 14.49 -0.30 -13.86
CA HIS A 114 13.29 -1.12 -13.63
C HIS A 114 11.99 -0.39 -14.01
N GLY A 115 12.07 0.69 -14.80
CA GLY A 115 10.90 1.46 -15.22
C GLY A 115 10.17 2.17 -14.08
N GLY A 116 10.85 2.40 -12.95
CA GLY A 116 10.27 3.03 -11.76
C GLY A 116 9.58 2.07 -10.78
N TYR A 117 9.68 0.76 -11.02
CA TYR A 117 9.17 -0.28 -10.10
C TYR A 117 10.32 -0.84 -9.25
N ALA A 118 10.07 -1.05 -7.96
CA ALA A 118 11.05 -1.61 -7.04
C ALA A 118 11.09 -3.14 -7.17
N PRO A 119 12.25 -3.78 -6.94
CA PRO A 119 12.28 -5.22 -6.70
C PRO A 119 11.46 -5.56 -5.46
N LYS A 120 10.83 -6.75 -5.43
CA LYS A 120 10.12 -7.24 -4.26
C LYS A 120 11.08 -7.27 -3.06
N PRO A 121 10.80 -6.54 -1.97
CA PRO A 121 11.67 -6.54 -0.80
C PRO A 121 11.49 -7.81 0.04
N ASP A 122 12.55 -8.22 0.74
CA ASP A 122 12.58 -9.44 1.57
C ASP A 122 11.49 -9.48 2.65
N TYR A 123 11.12 -8.30 3.17
CA TYR A 123 10.09 -8.17 4.21
C TYR A 123 8.66 -8.38 3.69
N ARG A 124 8.43 -8.44 2.36
CA ARG A 124 7.11 -8.71 1.80
C ARG A 124 6.98 -10.23 1.63
N PRO A 125 6.26 -10.96 2.51
CA PRO A 125 6.10 -12.40 2.36
C PRO A 125 5.36 -12.72 1.06
N LEU A 126 5.67 -13.87 0.47
CA LEU A 126 4.99 -14.32 -0.74
C LEU A 126 3.56 -14.75 -0.37
N THR A 127 2.56 -14.02 -0.85
CA THR A 127 1.16 -14.31 -0.48
C THR A 127 0.61 -15.48 -1.30
N LYS A 128 -0.44 -16.15 -0.80
CA LYS A 128 -1.13 -17.21 -1.56
C LYS A 128 -1.70 -16.69 -2.89
N PHE A 129 -2.06 -15.41 -2.96
CA PHE A 129 -2.57 -14.75 -4.17
C PHE A 129 -1.44 -14.49 -5.16
N GLU A 130 -0.31 -13.96 -4.70
CA GLU A 130 0.90 -13.76 -5.51
C GLU A 130 1.42 -15.08 -6.08
N ASN A 131 1.46 -16.15 -5.28
CA ASN A 131 1.90 -17.47 -5.76
C ASN A 131 0.98 -18.01 -6.88
N ARG A 132 -0.31 -17.68 -6.83
CA ARG A 132 -1.28 -18.06 -7.87
C ARG A 132 -1.12 -17.19 -9.11
N GLY A 133 -0.91 -15.88 -8.95
CA GLY A 133 -0.63 -14.94 -10.03
C GLY A 133 0.65 -15.28 -10.80
N LEU A 134 1.75 -15.53 -10.09
CA LEU A 134 3.03 -15.94 -10.67
C LEU A 134 2.92 -17.23 -11.48
N LYS A 135 2.16 -18.23 -10.99
CA LYS A 135 1.89 -19.47 -11.72
C LYS A 135 1.05 -19.29 -12.99
N LEU A 136 0.30 -18.19 -13.08
CA LEU A 136 -0.51 -17.82 -14.23
C LEU A 136 0.20 -16.81 -15.16
N GLY A 137 1.46 -16.46 -14.86
CA GLY A 137 2.24 -15.48 -15.63
C GLY A 137 1.88 -14.02 -15.35
N HIS A 138 1.09 -13.74 -14.30
CA HIS A 138 0.84 -12.37 -13.85
C HIS A 138 2.05 -11.88 -13.04
N GLY A 139 2.60 -10.74 -13.47
CA GLY A 139 3.63 -10.03 -12.71
C GLY A 139 3.06 -9.45 -11.41
N VAL A 140 3.96 -9.10 -10.49
CA VAL A 140 3.64 -8.24 -9.35
C VAL A 140 4.53 -7.01 -9.45
N TRP A 141 3.93 -5.84 -9.31
CA TRP A 141 4.60 -4.56 -9.34
C TRP A 141 4.64 -3.99 -7.93
N ASP A 142 5.85 -3.80 -7.44
CA ASP A 142 6.12 -3.10 -6.19
C ASP A 142 6.53 -1.65 -6.52
N LEU A 143 5.95 -0.67 -5.83
CA LEU A 143 6.30 0.74 -5.94
C LEU A 143 6.72 1.23 -4.56
N VAL A 144 7.94 1.75 -4.42
CA VAL A 144 8.46 2.26 -3.16
C VAL A 144 8.90 3.71 -3.35
N PHE A 145 8.23 4.61 -2.64
CA PHE A 145 8.52 6.04 -2.64
C PHE A 145 8.95 6.47 -1.25
N ARG A 146 9.91 7.40 -1.16
CA ARG A 146 10.32 8.02 0.10
C ARG A 146 9.72 9.41 0.20
N ARG A 147 9.38 9.80 1.42
CA ARG A 147 9.00 11.17 1.71
C ARG A 147 10.25 12.04 1.78
N VAL A 148 10.25 13.14 1.03
CA VAL A 148 11.29 14.18 1.03
C VAL A 148 10.89 15.40 1.84
#